data_AF-A0AAE3NJ53-F1
#
_entry.id   AF-A0AAE3NJ53-F1
#
_cell.length_a   1.000
_cell.length_b   1.000
_cell.length_c   1.000
_cell.angle_alpha   90.00
_cell.angle_beta   90.00
_cell.angle_gamma   90.00
#
_symmetry.space_group_name_H-M   'P 1'
#
loop_
_entity.id
_entity.type
_entity.pdbx_description
1 polymer ?
#
loop_
_entity_poly.entity_id
_entity_poly.type
_entity_poly.pdbx_seq_one_letter_code
_entity_poly.pdbx_strand_id
1 'polypeptide(L)'
;MHQLSGNALNLCRNQQIRLYGYADRRLRDYEEDHLVALEIGGSPDSARNLWPQPRHVIGSWGSLAKDKLENRLHTLVCHRKIPLAQAQWEMAHDWIAAYKHYVGSSGRISR
;
A
#
# COMPACT_ATOMS: atom_id res chain seq x y z
N MET A 1 -0.59 -7.34 -8.97
CA MET A 1 0.59 -6.47 -9.12
C MET A 1 1.43 -6.78 -7.89
N HIS A 2 2.38 -7.72 -7.98
CA HIS A 2 3.23 -8.04 -6.83
C HIS A 2 4.09 -6.81 -6.57
N GLN A 3 3.90 -6.15 -5.42
CA GLN A 3 4.90 -5.24 -4.90
C GLN A 3 6.14 -6.10 -4.67
N LEU A 4 7.11 -5.96 -5.58
CA LEU A 4 8.42 -6.54 -5.35
C LEU A 4 8.92 -5.92 -4.04
N SER A 5 9.22 -6.77 -3.07
CA SER A 5 10.04 -6.45 -1.90
C SER A 5 11.44 -6.10 -2.42
N GLY A 6 11.55 -4.96 -3.11
CA GLY A 6 12.81 -4.39 -3.51
C GLY A 6 13.47 -3.91 -2.24
N ASN A 7 14.69 -4.35 -1.96
CA ASN A 7 15.55 -3.71 -0.96
C ASN A 7 15.79 -2.25 -1.42
N ALA A 8 14.87 -1.35 -1.10
CA ALA A 8 14.99 0.07 -1.39
C ALA A 8 15.91 0.70 -0.34
N LEU A 9 17.18 0.30 -0.28
CA LEU A 9 18.18 0.94 0.56
C LEU A 9 18.41 2.37 0.05
N ASN A 10 17.83 3.37 0.74
CA ASN A 10 18.07 4.82 0.59
C ASN A 10 18.14 5.37 -0.85
N LEU A 11 17.27 4.88 -1.73
CA LEU A 11 17.20 5.38 -3.10
C LEU A 11 16.26 6.57 -3.21
N CYS A 12 16.62 7.54 -4.05
CA CYS A 12 15.71 8.65 -4.34
C CYS A 12 14.51 8.15 -5.17
N ARG A 13 13.37 8.85 -5.09
CA ARG A 13 12.13 8.44 -5.76
C ARG A 13 12.30 8.12 -7.26
N ASN A 14 13.16 8.87 -7.96
CA ASN A 14 13.50 8.62 -9.36
C ASN A 14 14.15 7.25 -9.60
N GLN A 15 15.02 6.81 -8.68
CA GLN A 15 15.68 5.51 -8.75
C GLN A 15 14.69 4.39 -8.39
N GLN A 16 13.87 4.60 -7.35
CA GLN A 16 12.84 3.64 -6.97
C GLN A 16 11.83 3.39 -8.11
N ILE A 17 11.27 4.45 -8.74
CA ILE A 17 10.33 4.31 -9.87
C ILE A 17 10.88 3.41 -10.98
N ARG A 18 12.19 3.50 -11.26
CA ARG A 18 12.87 2.64 -12.25
C ARG A 18 13.01 1.21 -11.77
N LEU A 19 13.37 0.99 -10.51
CA LEU A 19 13.50 -0.35 -9.94
C LEU A 19 12.16 -1.09 -9.85
N TYR A 20 11.07 -0.36 -9.56
CA TYR A 20 9.72 -0.91 -9.56
C TYR A 20 9.18 -1.17 -10.98
N GLY A 21 9.93 -0.79 -12.03
CA GLY A 21 9.58 -1.09 -13.41
C GLY A 21 8.39 -0.30 -13.94
N TYR A 22 8.05 0.84 -13.33
CA TYR A 22 6.93 1.64 -13.80
C TYR A 22 7.22 2.26 -15.18
N ALA A 23 6.20 2.22 -16.05
CA ALA A 23 6.26 2.83 -17.37
C ALA A 23 6.22 4.36 -17.29
N ASP A 24 5.39 4.90 -16.40
CA ASP A 24 5.40 6.32 -16.07
C ASP A 24 6.59 6.66 -15.15
N ARG A 25 7.21 7.81 -15.41
CA ARG A 25 8.42 8.29 -14.73
C ARG A 25 8.29 9.73 -14.22
N ARG A 26 7.10 10.31 -14.33
CA ARG A 26 6.82 11.66 -13.84
C ARG A 26 6.71 11.63 -12.32
N LEU A 27 7.70 12.16 -11.62
CA LEU A 27 7.75 12.18 -10.15
C LEU A 27 6.46 12.66 -9.47
N ARG A 28 5.79 13.66 -10.05
CA ARG A 28 4.54 14.24 -9.53
C ARG A 28 3.36 13.25 -9.53
N ASP A 29 3.47 12.15 -10.25
CA ASP A 29 2.41 11.14 -10.32
C ASP A 29 2.60 10.06 -9.23
N TYR A 30 3.63 10.22 -8.37
CA TYR A 30 3.98 9.30 -7.29
C TYR A 30 4.10 9.98 -5.91
N GLU A 31 3.75 9.25 -4.86
CA GLU A 31 3.94 9.58 -3.45
C GLU A 31 4.95 8.64 -2.80
N GLU A 32 5.73 9.13 -1.83
CA GLU A 32 6.43 8.20 -0.94
C GLU A 32 5.39 7.71 0.04
N ASP A 33 5.21 6.41 0.13
CA ASP A 33 4.19 5.81 0.97
C ASP A 33 4.75 4.61 1.71
N HIS A 34 4.04 4.19 2.76
CA HIS A 34 4.43 3.08 3.63
C HIS A 34 3.85 1.75 3.13
N LEU A 35 4.64 0.68 3.04
CA LEU A 35 4.12 -0.67 2.71
C LEU A 35 3.18 -1.18 3.80
N VAL A 36 3.52 -0.96 5.06
CA VAL A 36 2.64 -1.12 6.22
C VAL A 36 2.33 0.26 6.77
N ALA A 37 1.06 0.60 6.89
CA ALA A 37 0.62 1.91 7.38
C ALA A 37 1.05 2.15 8.84
N LEU A 38 1.36 3.41 9.17
CA LEU A 38 1.76 3.82 10.53
C LEU A 38 0.67 3.52 11.56
N GLU A 39 -0.60 3.65 11.17
CA GLU A 39 -1.79 3.37 11.97
C GLU A 39 -1.92 1.91 12.41
N ILE A 40 -1.15 1.00 11.78
CA ILE A 40 -1.01 -0.40 12.18
C ILE A 40 0.46 -0.75 12.45
N GLY A 41 1.26 0.22 12.93
CA GLY A 41 2.62 -0.01 13.43
C GLY A 41 3.71 -0.15 12.38
N GLY A 42 3.49 0.37 11.16
CA GLY A 42 4.55 0.52 10.17
C GLY A 42 5.69 1.42 10.64
N SER A 43 6.90 1.17 10.13
CA SER A 43 8.06 2.03 10.42
C SER A 43 7.96 3.35 9.63
N PRO A 44 8.20 4.51 10.27
CA PRO A 44 8.06 5.82 9.61
C PRO A 44 9.13 6.09 8.54
N ASP A 45 10.32 5.54 8.71
CA ASP A 45 11.54 5.91 7.99
C ASP A 45 12.34 4.70 7.47
N SER A 46 11.93 3.46 7.78
CA SER A 46 12.59 2.29 7.24
C SER A 46 12.48 2.29 5.72
N ALA A 47 13.63 2.27 5.07
CA ALA A 47 13.71 2.16 3.62
C ALA A 47 13.07 0.86 3.08
N ARG A 48 12.88 -0.17 3.93
CA ARG A 48 12.11 -1.38 3.60
C ARG A 48 10.61 -1.21 3.71
N ASN A 49 10.14 -0.16 4.39
CA ASN A 49 8.74 0.18 4.51
C ASN A 49 8.35 1.33 3.58
N LEU A 50 9.27 1.96 2.85
CA LEU A 50 8.97 3.08 1.95
C LEU A 50 8.97 2.63 0.49
N TRP A 51 8.01 3.09 -0.30
CA TRP A 51 7.93 2.81 -1.73
C TRP A 51 7.27 3.96 -2.50
N PRO A 52 7.58 4.11 -3.81
CA PRO A 52 6.93 5.08 -4.67
C PRO A 52 5.54 4.58 -5.08
N GLN A 53 4.51 5.04 -4.39
CA GLN A 53 3.13 4.72 -4.72
C GLN A 53 2.61 5.59 -5.87
N PRO A 54 2.05 5.02 -6.94
CA PRO A 54 1.30 5.77 -7.93
C PRO A 54 0.05 6.44 -7.33
N ARG A 55 -0.12 7.76 -7.54
CA ARG A 55 -1.34 8.49 -7.15
C ARG A 55 -2.56 8.04 -7.97
N HIS A 56 -2.35 7.93 -9.28
CA HIS A 56 -3.41 7.59 -10.25
C HIS A 56 -2.95 6.41 -11.10
N VAL A 57 -3.71 5.32 -11.10
CA VAL A 57 -3.46 4.16 -11.96
C VAL A 57 -4.73 3.69 -12.65
N ILE A 58 -4.56 3.24 -13.90
CA ILE A 58 -5.59 2.54 -14.66
C ILE A 58 -5.97 1.27 -13.88
N GLY A 59 -7.26 1.13 -13.54
CA GLY A 59 -7.78 0.00 -12.77
C GLY A 59 -8.03 0.26 -11.28
N SER A 60 -7.99 1.52 -10.82
CA SER A 60 -8.41 1.97 -9.49
C SER A 60 -7.54 1.56 -8.29
N TRP A 61 -6.37 0.93 -8.51
CA TRP A 61 -5.43 0.51 -7.46
C TRP A 61 -4.37 1.57 -7.09
N GLY A 62 -4.80 2.82 -6.91
CA GLY A 62 -3.93 3.93 -6.50
C GLY A 62 -4.02 4.23 -5.01
N SER A 63 -3.45 5.35 -4.58
CA SER A 63 -3.43 5.79 -3.18
C SER A 63 -4.80 5.76 -2.51
N LEU A 64 -5.83 6.28 -3.17
CA LEU A 64 -7.20 6.29 -2.63
C LEU A 64 -7.76 4.90 -2.31
N ALA A 65 -7.35 3.85 -3.02
CA ALA A 65 -7.74 2.49 -2.67
C ALA A 65 -6.96 1.99 -1.46
N LYS A 66 -5.66 2.28 -1.39
CA LYS A 66 -4.84 1.93 -0.25
C LYS A 66 -5.31 2.63 1.03
N ASP A 67 -5.58 3.94 0.99
CA ASP A 67 -6.11 4.70 2.14
C ASP A 67 -7.37 4.06 2.75
N LYS A 68 -8.28 3.55 1.90
CA LYS A 68 -9.49 2.85 2.36
C LYS A 68 -9.15 1.55 3.08
N LEU A 69 -8.19 0.79 2.58
CA LEU A 69 -7.71 -0.42 3.26
C LEU A 69 -7.03 -0.07 4.59
N GLU A 70 -6.18 0.94 4.63
CA GLU A 70 -5.47 1.37 5.85
C GLU A 70 -6.45 1.69 6.98
N ASN A 71 -7.43 2.55 6.70
CA ASN A 71 -8.49 2.90 7.65
C ASN A 71 -9.28 1.67 8.11
N ARG A 72 -9.55 0.73 7.18
CA ARG A 72 -10.26 -0.51 7.49
C ARG A 72 -9.44 -1.41 8.42
N LEU A 73 -8.17 -1.67 8.12
CA LEU A 73 -7.30 -2.50 8.94
C LEU A 73 -7.08 -1.88 10.32
N HIS A 74 -6.83 -0.57 10.38
CA HIS A 74 -6.73 0.15 11.65
C HIS A 74 -7.98 -0.07 12.52
N THR A 75 -9.18 0.11 11.94
CA THR A 75 -10.44 -0.12 12.65
C THR A 75 -10.57 -1.55 13.17
N LEU A 76 -10.19 -2.55 12.37
CA LEU A 76 -10.29 -3.96 12.75
C LEU A 76 -9.30 -4.32 13.86
N VAL A 77 -8.07 -3.80 13.81
CA VAL A 77 -7.05 -3.99 14.84
C VAL A 77 -7.46 -3.32 16.15
N CYS A 78 -7.89 -2.06 16.11
CA CYS A 78 -8.34 -1.31 17.30
C CYS A 78 -9.52 -1.99 18.01
N HIS A 79 -10.44 -2.59 17.24
CA HIS A 79 -11.55 -3.38 17.79
C HIS A 79 -11.21 -4.85 18.05
N ARG A 80 -9.94 -5.24 17.95
CA ARG A 80 -9.44 -6.61 18.19
C ARG A 80 -10.15 -7.68 17.36
N LYS A 81 -10.62 -7.32 16.16
CA LYS A 81 -11.28 -8.23 15.22
C LYS A 81 -10.27 -9.08 14.45
N ILE A 82 -9.07 -8.56 14.24
CA ILE A 82 -7.92 -9.30 13.71
C ILE A 82 -6.66 -8.96 14.53
N PRO A 83 -5.67 -9.86 14.63
CA PRO A 83 -4.38 -9.57 15.23
C PRO A 83 -3.60 -8.51 14.44
N LEU A 84 -2.84 -7.66 15.14
CA LEU A 84 -1.94 -6.66 14.51
C LEU A 84 -0.98 -7.30 13.49
N ALA A 85 -0.33 -8.40 13.88
CA ALA A 85 0.61 -9.11 13.02
C ALA A 85 -0.02 -9.64 11.72
N GLN A 86 -1.29 -10.04 11.77
CA GLN A 86 -2.03 -10.48 10.57
C GLN A 86 -2.25 -9.30 9.62
N ALA A 87 -2.73 -8.16 10.14
CA ALA A 87 -2.96 -6.97 9.33
C ALA A 87 -1.68 -6.47 8.66
N GLN A 88 -0.56 -6.46 9.40
CA GLN A 88 0.75 -6.05 8.87
C GLN A 88 1.24 -7.00 7.77
N TRP A 89 1.12 -8.32 7.97
CA TRP A 89 1.56 -9.31 7.00
C TRP A 89 0.75 -9.24 5.71
N GLU A 90 -0.58 -9.17 5.81
CA GLU A 90 -1.44 -9.13 4.62
C GLU A 90 -1.25 -7.85 3.81
N MET A 91 -1.07 -6.70 4.48
CA MET A 91 -0.80 -5.43 3.80
C MET A 91 0.57 -5.44 3.10
N ALA A 92 1.62 -5.92 3.77
CA ALA A 92 2.97 -5.96 3.20
C ALA A 92 3.12 -6.97 2.04
N HIS A 93 2.36 -8.06 2.07
CA HIS A 93 2.48 -9.15 1.11
C HIS A 93 1.68 -8.90 -0.17
N ASP A 94 0.39 -8.57 -0.03
CA ASP A 94 -0.50 -8.25 -1.16
C ASP A 94 -1.67 -7.38 -0.68
N TRP A 95 -1.43 -6.06 -0.59
CA TRP A 95 -2.46 -5.11 -0.18
C TRP A 95 -3.69 -5.11 -1.12
N ILE A 96 -3.57 -5.53 -2.38
CA ILE A 96 -4.71 -5.63 -3.29
C ILE A 96 -5.60 -6.81 -2.89
N ALA A 97 -5.01 -7.96 -2.57
CA ALA A 97 -5.74 -9.10 -2.02
C ALA A 97 -6.38 -8.74 -0.67
N ALA A 98 -5.64 -8.08 0.22
CA ALA A 98 -6.16 -7.59 1.50
C ALA A 98 -7.34 -6.61 1.31
N TYR A 99 -7.24 -5.67 0.36
CA TYR A 99 -8.34 -4.78 0.01
C TYR A 99 -9.59 -5.56 -0.38
N LYS A 100 -9.46 -6.51 -1.31
CA LYS A 100 -10.59 -7.34 -1.74
C LYS A 100 -11.21 -8.13 -0.60
N HIS A 101 -10.40 -8.56 0.37
CA HIS A 101 -10.85 -9.32 1.53
C HIS A 101 -11.59 -8.45 2.57
N TYR A 102 -11.02 -7.29 2.95
CA TYR A 102 -11.55 -6.49 4.07
C TYR A 102 -12.46 -5.34 3.69
N VAL A 103 -12.30 -4.79 2.48
CA VAL A 103 -13.09 -3.67 1.94
C VAL A 103 -14.11 -4.21 0.95
N GLY A 104 -13.71 -5.17 0.12
CA GLY A 104 -14.54 -5.80 -0.91
C GLY A 104 -13.99 -5.55 -2.31
N SER A 105 -14.52 -6.28 -3.30
CA SER A 105 -14.20 -6.00 -4.70
C SER A 105 -14.78 -4.64 -5.07
N SER A 106 -13.96 -3.74 -5.64
CA SER A 106 -14.34 -2.39 -6.09
C SER A 106 -15.39 -2.42 -7.22
N GLY A 107 -16.61 -2.91 -6.93
CA GLY A 107 -17.59 -3.31 -7.95
C GLY A 107 -18.99 -3.69 -7.46
N ARG A 108 -19.42 -3.33 -6.24
CA ARG A 108 -20.86 -3.26 -5.93
C ARG A 108 -21.20 -1.94 -5.26
N ILE A 109 -21.60 -0.96 -6.07
CA ILE A 109 -22.60 0.01 -5.62
C ILE A 109 -23.89 -0.80 -5.51
N SER A 110 -24.21 -1.24 -4.30
CA SER A 110 -25.56 -1.73 -4.00
C SER A 110 -26.50 -0.53 -4.06
N ARG A 111 -27.52 -0.63 -4.92
CA ARG A 111 -28.64 0.31 -5.02
C ARG A 111 -29.44 0.37 -3.72
#